data_AF-A0A7C7QSW0-F1
#
_entry.id   AF-A0A7C7QSW0-F1
#
_cell.length_a   1.000
_cell.length_b   1.000
_cell.length_c   1.000
_cell.angle_alpha   90.00
_cell.angle_beta   90.00
_cell.angle_gamma   90.00
#
_symmetry.space_group_name_H-M   'P 1'
#
loop_
_entity.id
_entity.type
_entity.pdbx_description
1 polymer ?
#
loop_
_entity_poly.entity_id
_entity_poly.type
_entity_poly.pdbx_seq_one_letter_code
_entity_poly.pdbx_strand_id
1 'polypeptide(L)'
;YYLEEQRVDFRALVRDLAKIFKRRIEMRQIGVRDAIQMKGWIGMCMRETCCSQFVETFQSISLNDITEQNLPLSPSKFTGPCGRLVCCMAFERENYIVKFLFPEPGTKLCYNKQEITLLEVDPIRELVVIEYGENGKKVELSIKDLLPQGFERAIEHCRSCGGCCRRGIYEEATEYEIVENLAE
;
A
#
# COMPACT_ATOMS: atom_id res chain seq x y z
N TYR A 1 0.60 20.89 -20.54
CA TYR A 1 0.81 19.47 -20.20
C TYR A 1 -0.16 18.62 -21.01
N TYR A 2 0.21 17.40 -21.36
CA TYR A 2 -0.68 16.44 -22.02
C TYR A 2 -0.43 15.02 -21.52
N LEU A 3 -1.46 14.18 -21.61
CA LEU A 3 -1.43 12.76 -21.31
C LEU A 3 -1.79 12.01 -22.58
N GLU A 4 -0.89 11.16 -23.06
CA GLU A 4 -1.11 10.30 -24.21
C GLU A 4 -0.13 9.12 -24.10
N GLU A 5 -0.53 7.93 -24.55
CA GLU A 5 0.36 6.77 -24.57
C GLU A 5 1.35 6.87 -25.73
N GLN A 6 0.88 7.37 -26.87
CA GLN A 6 1.65 7.52 -28.09
C GLN A 6 2.29 8.91 -28.20
N ARG A 7 3.37 8.98 -28.98
CA ARG A 7 4.04 10.25 -29.26
C ARG A 7 3.18 11.10 -30.20
N VAL A 8 2.75 12.26 -29.72
CA VAL A 8 1.98 13.24 -30.51
C VAL A 8 2.89 14.33 -31.07
N ASP A 9 2.75 14.66 -32.37
CA ASP A 9 3.45 15.79 -32.98
C ASP A 9 2.65 17.09 -32.79
N PHE A 10 3.06 17.93 -31.84
CA PHE A 10 2.45 19.23 -31.57
C PHE A 10 3.11 20.41 -32.33
N ARG A 11 4.03 20.19 -33.28
CA ARG A 11 4.80 21.28 -33.91
C ARG A 11 3.92 22.34 -34.59
N ALA A 12 2.86 21.91 -35.27
CA ALA A 12 1.92 22.84 -35.91
C ALA A 12 1.19 23.69 -34.85
N LEU A 13 0.57 23.04 -33.87
CA LEU A 13 -0.15 23.69 -32.77
C LEU A 13 0.73 24.67 -31.99
N VAL A 14 1.96 24.26 -31.64
CA VAL A 14 2.91 25.12 -30.90
C VAL A 14 3.25 26.37 -31.71
N ARG A 15 3.44 26.26 -33.03
CA ARG A 15 3.70 27.43 -33.90
C ARG A 15 2.52 28.40 -33.91
N ASP A 16 1.29 27.89 -33.99
CA ASP A 16 0.10 28.72 -34.05
C ASP A 16 -0.17 29.42 -32.71
N LEU A 17 -0.07 28.70 -31.61
CA LEU A 17 -0.21 29.28 -30.28
C LEU A 17 0.91 30.30 -29.98
N ALA A 18 2.15 30.03 -30.39
CA ALA A 18 3.27 30.97 -30.17
C ALA A 18 3.06 32.31 -30.91
N LYS A 19 2.47 32.29 -32.11
CA LYS A 19 2.11 33.51 -32.85
C LYS A 19 1.05 34.34 -32.10
N ILE A 20 0.06 33.67 -31.51
CA ILE A 20 -1.04 34.32 -30.78
C ILE A 20 -0.55 34.90 -29.46
N PHE A 21 0.08 34.08 -28.63
CA PHE A 21 0.43 34.45 -27.25
C PHE A 21 1.76 35.20 -27.15
N LYS A 22 2.58 35.22 -28.22
CA LYS A 22 3.92 35.85 -28.26
C LYS A 22 4.82 35.41 -27.09
N ARG A 23 4.70 34.14 -26.71
CA ARG A 23 5.44 33.51 -25.60
C ARG A 23 6.00 32.16 -26.05
N ARG A 24 7.05 31.69 -25.39
CA ARG A 24 7.56 30.32 -25.55
C ARG A 24 6.53 29.34 -24.98
N ILE A 25 6.07 28.42 -25.81
CA ILE A 25 5.10 27.40 -25.42
C ILE A 25 5.80 26.04 -25.47
N GLU A 26 5.73 25.31 -24.36
CA GLU A 26 6.29 23.97 -24.23
C GLU A 26 5.16 22.97 -23.96
N MET A 27 5.09 21.94 -24.80
CA MET A 27 4.22 20.79 -24.55
C MET A 27 5.04 19.75 -23.78
N ARG A 28 4.61 19.44 -22.56
CA ARG A 28 5.23 18.42 -21.70
C ARG A 28 4.26 17.26 -21.53
N GLN A 29 4.73 16.05 -21.88
CA GLN A 29 4.05 14.80 -21.56
C GLN A 29 4.20 14.54 -20.07
N ILE A 30 3.14 14.08 -19.44
CA ILE A 30 3.14 13.68 -18.02
C ILE A 30 2.52 12.29 -17.89
N GLY A 31 2.90 11.57 -16.84
CA GLY A 31 2.32 10.26 -16.56
C GLY A 31 0.87 10.36 -16.06
N VAL A 32 0.14 9.25 -16.13
CA VAL A 32 -1.25 9.14 -15.61
C VAL A 32 -1.35 9.56 -14.14
N ARG A 33 -0.36 9.21 -13.32
CA ARG A 33 -0.30 9.57 -11.90
C ARG A 33 -0.03 11.05 -11.72
N ASP A 34 0.93 11.61 -12.44
CA ASP A 34 1.26 13.04 -12.37
C ASP A 34 0.06 13.90 -12.80
N ALA A 35 -0.70 13.45 -13.81
CA ALA A 35 -1.93 14.12 -14.22
C ALA A 35 -2.97 14.15 -13.08
N ILE A 36 -3.14 13.03 -12.35
CA ILE A 36 -4.01 12.96 -11.17
C ILE A 36 -3.48 13.83 -10.03
N GLN A 37 -2.17 13.82 -9.78
CA GLN A 37 -1.53 14.66 -8.77
C GLN A 37 -1.71 16.16 -9.04
N MET A 38 -1.56 16.57 -10.30
CA MET A 38 -1.69 17.97 -10.72
C MET A 38 -3.14 18.46 -10.74
N LYS A 39 -4.09 17.62 -11.19
CA LYS A 39 -5.51 18.01 -11.25
C LYS A 39 -6.24 17.81 -9.92
N GLY A 40 -5.73 16.95 -9.05
CA GLY A 40 -6.47 16.41 -7.92
C GLY A 40 -7.49 15.35 -8.35
N TRP A 41 -7.78 14.42 -7.42
CA TRP A 41 -8.81 13.41 -7.58
C TRP A 41 -9.25 12.90 -6.21
N ILE A 42 -10.41 12.24 -6.14
CA ILE A 42 -10.91 11.59 -4.92
C ILE A 42 -10.57 10.09 -4.94
N GLY A 43 -9.74 9.66 -4.00
CA GLY A 43 -9.40 8.26 -3.80
C GLY A 43 -10.61 7.43 -3.38
N MET A 44 -10.47 6.11 -3.45
CA MET A 44 -11.49 5.15 -3.03
C MET A 44 -11.90 5.27 -1.54
N CYS A 45 -11.06 5.91 -0.72
CA CYS A 45 -11.35 6.25 0.67
C CYS A 45 -12.20 7.53 0.83
N MET A 46 -12.71 8.10 -0.27
CA MET A 46 -13.50 9.34 -0.33
C MET A 46 -12.75 10.59 0.17
N ARG A 47 -11.41 10.54 0.16
CA ARG A 47 -10.53 11.68 0.44
C ARG A 47 -9.74 12.04 -0.79
N GLU A 48 -9.11 13.21 -0.79
CA GLU A 48 -8.15 13.57 -1.83
C GLU A 48 -7.02 12.53 -1.95
N THR A 49 -6.52 12.31 -3.16
CA THR A 49 -5.46 11.32 -3.41
C THR A 49 -4.17 11.68 -2.66
N CYS A 50 -3.54 10.68 -2.02
CA CYS A 50 -2.32 10.90 -1.23
C CYS A 50 -1.18 11.56 -2.02
N CYS A 51 -1.07 11.26 -3.33
CA CYS A 51 -0.09 11.89 -4.23
C CYS A 51 -0.33 13.39 -4.44
N SER A 52 -1.56 13.88 -4.33
CA SER A 52 -1.88 15.31 -4.43
C SER A 52 -1.72 16.03 -3.08
N GLN A 53 -1.62 15.27 -1.98
CA GLN A 53 -1.66 15.80 -0.61
C GLN A 53 -0.28 15.82 0.04
N PHE A 54 0.40 14.67 0.13
CA PHE A 54 1.64 14.54 0.92
C PHE A 54 2.68 13.56 0.35
N VAL A 55 2.31 12.69 -0.61
CA VAL A 55 3.25 11.73 -1.20
C VAL A 55 3.97 12.37 -2.39
N GLU A 56 5.23 12.73 -2.19
CA GLU A 56 6.09 13.30 -3.24
C GLU A 56 6.99 12.24 -3.91
N THR A 57 7.47 11.27 -3.13
CA THR A 57 8.33 10.19 -3.60
C THR A 57 7.59 8.87 -3.64
N PHE A 58 7.62 8.20 -4.79
CA PHE A 58 6.91 6.93 -4.99
C PHE A 58 7.86 5.75 -4.83
N GLN A 59 7.54 4.88 -3.87
CA GLN A 59 8.14 3.56 -3.78
C GLN A 59 7.40 2.58 -4.68
N SER A 60 8.09 1.53 -5.14
CA SER A 60 7.45 0.40 -5.82
C SER A 60 6.50 -0.30 -4.84
N ILE A 61 5.39 -0.82 -5.37
CA ILE A 61 4.38 -1.58 -4.62
C ILE A 61 4.22 -2.91 -5.33
N SER A 62 4.15 -4.00 -4.58
CA SER A 62 3.95 -5.35 -5.11
C SER A 62 2.65 -5.96 -4.63
N LEU A 63 2.25 -7.09 -5.24
CA LEU A 63 1.11 -7.87 -4.77
C LEU A 63 1.29 -8.36 -3.33
N ASN A 64 2.54 -8.56 -2.87
CA ASN A 64 2.81 -8.95 -1.49
C ASN A 64 2.39 -7.86 -0.48
N ASP A 65 2.50 -6.57 -0.84
CA ASP A 65 2.00 -5.49 0.03
C ASP A 65 0.47 -5.61 0.26
N ILE A 66 -0.28 -6.15 -0.70
CA ILE A 66 -1.73 -6.36 -0.59
C ILE A 66 -2.02 -7.43 0.47
N THR A 67 -1.31 -8.56 0.40
CA THR A 67 -1.45 -9.68 1.35
C THR A 67 -0.98 -9.28 2.75
N GLU A 68 0.19 -8.64 2.87
CA GLU A 68 0.73 -8.16 4.16
C GLU A 68 -0.24 -7.20 4.86
N GLN A 69 -0.95 -6.37 4.08
CA GLN A 69 -1.90 -5.39 4.59
C GLN A 69 -3.33 -5.91 4.75
N ASN A 70 -3.55 -7.21 4.56
CA ASN A 70 -4.87 -7.87 4.60
C ASN A 70 -5.90 -7.21 3.66
N LEU A 71 -5.45 -6.65 2.53
CA LEU A 71 -6.36 -6.05 1.56
C LEU A 71 -7.02 -7.14 0.70
N PRO A 72 -8.30 -6.98 0.30
CA PRO A 72 -8.95 -7.94 -0.58
C PRO A 72 -8.22 -8.05 -1.94
N LEU A 73 -8.06 -9.26 -2.46
CA LEU A 73 -7.42 -9.53 -3.76
C LEU A 73 -8.24 -9.09 -4.99
N SER A 74 -9.26 -8.25 -4.81
CA SER A 74 -10.03 -7.70 -5.92
C SER A 74 -9.35 -6.41 -6.45
N PRO A 75 -9.01 -6.31 -7.75
CA PRO A 75 -8.25 -5.18 -8.30
C PRO A 75 -8.82 -3.81 -7.99
N SER A 76 -10.14 -3.67 -7.94
CA SER A 76 -10.83 -2.43 -7.60
C SER A 76 -10.56 -1.93 -6.17
N LYS A 77 -10.07 -2.80 -5.26
CA LYS A 77 -9.78 -2.47 -3.87
C LYS A 77 -8.35 -1.98 -3.62
N PHE A 78 -7.46 -2.15 -4.59
CA PHE A 78 -6.07 -1.72 -4.46
C PHE A 78 -5.56 -0.92 -5.67
N THR A 79 -6.42 -0.66 -6.65
CA THR A 79 -6.11 0.19 -7.81
C THR A 79 -6.62 1.61 -7.58
N GLY A 80 -5.70 2.57 -7.67
CA GLY A 80 -6.02 3.99 -7.58
C GLY A 80 -6.61 4.53 -8.89
N PRO A 81 -7.12 5.78 -8.87
CA PRO A 81 -7.75 6.41 -10.03
C PRO A 81 -6.80 6.64 -11.21
N CYS A 82 -5.48 6.57 -10.98
CA CYS A 82 -4.47 6.62 -12.02
C CYS A 82 -4.23 5.26 -12.71
N GLY A 83 -4.99 4.21 -12.38
CA GLY A 83 -4.82 2.85 -12.93
C GLY A 83 -3.62 2.08 -12.36
N ARG A 84 -2.97 2.59 -11.31
CA ARG A 84 -1.85 1.94 -10.61
C ARG A 84 -2.23 1.59 -9.18
N LEU A 85 -1.46 0.71 -8.56
CA LEU A 85 -1.60 0.38 -7.13
C LEU A 85 -1.66 1.63 -6.24
N VAL A 86 -2.54 1.62 -5.23
CA VAL A 86 -2.76 2.75 -4.33
C VAL A 86 -1.50 3.07 -3.52
N CYS A 87 -1.06 4.34 -3.58
CA CYS A 87 0.19 4.77 -2.95
C CYS A 87 0.16 4.76 -1.41
N CYS A 88 -1.02 4.66 -0.79
CA CYS A 88 -1.15 4.48 0.66
C CYS A 88 -0.50 3.18 1.14
N MET A 89 -0.50 2.11 0.34
CA MET A 89 0.16 0.85 0.73
C MET A 89 1.64 1.05 0.99
N ALA A 90 2.34 1.82 0.14
CA ALA A 90 3.75 2.14 0.37
C ALA A 90 3.94 3.02 1.61
N PHE A 91 3.04 3.99 1.83
CA PHE A 91 3.09 4.89 2.98
C PHE A 91 2.90 4.15 4.31
N GLU A 92 1.94 3.21 4.37
CA GLU A 92 1.58 2.49 5.59
C GLU A 92 2.48 1.26 5.85
N ARG A 93 3.26 0.85 4.84
CA ARG A 93 4.09 -0.37 4.86
C ARG A 93 4.92 -0.54 6.13
N GLU A 94 5.51 0.52 6.66
CA GLU A 94 6.34 0.43 7.86
C GLU A 94 5.54 0.07 9.13
N ASN A 95 4.26 0.44 9.18
CA ASN A 95 3.39 0.11 10.29
C ASN A 95 3.19 -1.41 10.38
N TYR A 96 3.17 -2.10 9.23
CA TYR A 96 2.95 -3.54 9.16
C TYR A 96 4.16 -4.39 9.57
N ILE A 97 5.35 -3.81 9.75
CA ILE A 97 6.55 -4.55 10.19
C ILE A 97 6.31 -5.29 11.50
N VAL A 98 5.49 -4.72 12.40
CA VAL A 98 5.17 -5.33 13.69
C VAL A 98 4.50 -6.70 13.57
N LYS A 99 3.80 -6.99 12.46
CA LYS A 99 3.20 -8.31 12.23
C LYS A 99 4.23 -9.43 12.26
N PHE A 100 5.45 -9.17 11.76
CA PHE A 100 6.52 -10.17 11.74
C PHE A 100 7.10 -10.49 13.13
N LEU A 101 6.70 -9.74 14.16
CA LEU A 101 7.02 -10.05 15.56
C LEU A 101 6.00 -11.00 16.19
N PHE A 102 4.85 -11.20 15.54
CA PHE A 102 3.82 -12.14 15.96
C PHE A 102 3.92 -13.45 15.17
N PRO A 103 3.50 -14.58 15.76
CA PRO A 103 3.29 -15.80 15.01
C PRO A 103 2.07 -15.68 14.10
N GLU A 104 1.89 -16.66 13.21
CA GLU A 104 0.75 -16.66 12.29
C GLU A 104 -0.59 -16.70 13.05
N PRO A 105 -1.62 -15.98 12.58
CA PRO A 105 -2.97 -16.14 13.08
C PRO A 105 -3.43 -17.60 13.09
N GLY A 106 -4.11 -18.01 14.15
CA GLY A 106 -4.45 -19.40 14.47
C GLY A 106 -3.49 -20.06 15.47
N THR A 107 -2.34 -19.44 15.74
CA THR A 107 -1.39 -19.97 16.73
C THR A 107 -1.91 -19.79 18.16
N LYS A 108 -1.74 -20.84 18.98
CA LYS A 108 -2.03 -20.82 20.42
C LYS A 108 -0.86 -20.22 21.21
N LEU A 109 -1.16 -19.27 22.09
CA LEU A 109 -0.19 -18.56 22.94
C LEU A 109 -0.59 -18.69 24.41
N CYS A 110 0.39 -18.62 25.31
CA CYS A 110 0.13 -18.50 26.74
C CYS A 110 0.15 -17.02 27.13
N TYR A 111 -0.96 -16.51 27.65
CA TYR A 111 -1.10 -15.14 28.13
C TYR A 111 -1.82 -15.14 29.48
N ASN A 112 -1.26 -14.46 30.49
CA ASN A 112 -1.80 -14.46 31.87
C ASN A 112 -2.11 -15.85 32.44
N LYS A 113 -1.27 -16.86 32.15
CA LYS A 113 -1.44 -18.27 32.54
C LYS A 113 -2.68 -18.95 31.94
N GLN A 114 -3.22 -18.40 30.85
CA GLN A 114 -4.31 -18.98 30.08
C GLN A 114 -3.86 -19.22 28.65
N GLU A 115 -4.40 -20.27 28.03
CA GLU A 115 -4.22 -20.51 26.60
C GLU A 115 -5.18 -19.62 25.81
N ILE A 116 -4.62 -18.88 24.86
CA ILE A 116 -5.35 -18.00 23.95
C ILE A 116 -4.99 -18.36 22.51
N THR A 117 -5.89 -18.10 21.56
CA THR A 117 -5.61 -18.21 20.13
C THR A 117 -5.46 -16.80 19.55
N LEU A 118 -4.36 -16.53 18.84
CA LEU A 118 -4.19 -15.28 18.09
C LEU A 118 -5.09 -15.31 16.86
N LEU A 119 -6.04 -14.40 16.73
CA LEU A 119 -6.94 -14.36 15.56
C LEU A 119 -6.51 -13.32 14.52
N GLU A 120 -6.06 -12.15 14.97
CA GLU A 120 -5.71 -11.06 14.08
C GLU A 120 -4.69 -10.12 14.75
N VAL A 121 -3.81 -9.54 13.93
CA VAL A 121 -2.92 -8.44 14.32
C VAL A 121 -3.30 -7.25 13.45
N ASP A 122 -3.73 -6.15 14.07
CA ASP A 122 -4.05 -4.88 13.42
C ASP A 122 -3.00 -3.82 13.80
N PRO A 123 -1.99 -3.60 12.94
CA PRO A 123 -0.94 -2.63 13.21
C PRO A 123 -1.41 -1.18 13.21
N ILE A 124 -2.50 -0.86 12.48
CA ILE A 124 -2.98 0.51 12.32
C ILE A 124 -3.72 0.96 13.58
N ARG A 125 -4.50 0.05 14.18
CA ARG A 125 -5.18 0.29 15.46
C ARG A 125 -4.32 -0.06 16.68
N GLU A 126 -3.08 -0.49 16.48
CA GLU A 126 -2.14 -0.95 17.53
C GLU A 126 -2.71 -2.05 18.45
N LEU A 127 -3.50 -2.97 17.89
CA LEU A 127 -4.19 -4.01 18.65
C LEU A 127 -4.03 -5.40 18.06
N VAL A 128 -4.32 -6.39 18.90
CA VAL A 128 -4.45 -7.80 18.53
C VAL A 128 -5.80 -8.32 18.97
N VAL A 129 -6.40 -9.17 18.15
CA VAL A 129 -7.62 -9.88 18.48
C VAL A 129 -7.25 -11.28 18.90
N ILE A 130 -7.63 -11.65 20.12
CA ILE A 130 -7.37 -12.97 20.70
C ILE A 130 -8.67 -13.65 21.09
N GLU A 131 -8.63 -14.98 21.20
CA GLU A 131 -9.74 -15.79 21.67
C GLU A 131 -9.33 -16.58 22.92
N TYR A 132 -10.11 -16.46 23.99
CA TYR A 132 -9.87 -17.20 25.24
C TYR A 132 -10.60 -18.55 25.25
N GLY A 133 -9.83 -19.65 25.29
CA GLY A 133 -10.34 -21.01 25.45
C GLY A 133 -11.42 -21.43 24.43
N GLU A 134 -12.11 -22.53 24.71
CA GLU A 134 -13.15 -23.08 23.82
C GLU A 134 -14.46 -22.27 23.81
N ASN A 135 -14.61 -21.29 24.71
CA ASN A 135 -15.82 -20.47 24.81
C ASN A 135 -15.96 -19.44 23.67
N GLY A 136 -14.96 -19.32 22.80
CA GLY A 136 -15.00 -18.45 21.62
C GLY A 136 -15.05 -16.95 21.95
N LYS A 137 -14.68 -16.56 23.19
CA LYS A 137 -14.75 -15.15 23.60
C LYS A 137 -13.59 -14.38 22.97
N LYS A 138 -13.91 -13.53 21.99
CA LYS A 138 -12.97 -12.61 21.35
C LYS A 138 -12.73 -11.38 22.21
N VAL A 139 -11.46 -11.00 22.37
CA VAL A 139 -11.03 -9.82 23.13
C VAL A 139 -9.97 -9.08 22.32
N GLU A 140 -10.09 -7.75 22.24
CA GLU A 140 -9.06 -6.88 21.71
C GLU A 140 -8.07 -6.49 22.83
N LEU A 141 -6.78 -6.65 22.59
CA LEU A 141 -5.68 -6.24 23.48
C LEU A 141 -4.71 -5.32 22.74
N SER A 142 -3.92 -4.53 23.46
CA SER A 142 -2.86 -3.76 22.81
C SER A 142 -1.76 -4.70 22.33
N ILE A 143 -1.13 -4.37 21.19
CA ILE A 143 0.08 -5.08 20.73
C ILE A 143 1.16 -5.14 21.83
N LYS A 144 1.28 -4.09 22.64
CA LYS A 144 2.26 -3.98 23.73
C LYS A 144 2.03 -4.97 24.87
N ASP A 145 0.80 -5.48 25.00
CA ASP A 145 0.46 -6.44 26.06
C ASP A 145 0.98 -7.85 25.75
N LEU A 146 1.13 -8.19 24.46
CA LEU A 146 1.62 -9.50 24.02
C LEU A 146 3.10 -9.50 23.64
N LEU A 147 3.62 -8.37 23.15
CA LEU A 147 5.04 -8.27 22.79
C LEU A 147 5.94 -8.04 24.01
N PRO A 148 7.19 -8.55 23.98
CA PRO A 148 8.14 -8.30 25.05
C PRO A 148 8.52 -6.81 25.14
N GLN A 149 8.95 -6.37 26.32
CA GLN A 149 9.45 -5.00 26.51
C GLN A 149 10.65 -4.71 25.58
N GLY A 150 10.62 -3.57 24.90
CA GLY A 150 11.70 -3.13 24.01
C GLY A 150 11.64 -3.73 22.60
N PHE A 151 10.50 -4.32 22.19
CA PHE A 151 10.29 -4.81 20.82
C PHE A 151 10.48 -3.71 19.76
N GLU A 152 10.34 -2.44 20.13
CA GLU A 152 10.56 -1.29 19.26
C GLU A 152 11.97 -1.29 18.66
N ARG A 153 12.97 -1.79 19.39
CA ARG A 153 14.34 -1.94 18.87
C ARG A 153 14.41 -2.93 17.70
N ALA A 154 13.62 -4.01 17.76
CA ALA A 154 13.53 -4.96 16.67
C ALA A 154 12.93 -4.30 15.42
N ILE A 155 11.90 -3.46 15.61
CA ILE A 155 11.29 -2.68 14.51
C ILE A 155 12.30 -1.71 13.91
N GLU A 156 13.05 -0.96 14.73
CA GLU A 156 14.10 -0.04 14.26
C GLU A 156 15.18 -0.76 13.45
N HIS A 157 15.64 -1.93 13.92
CA HIS A 157 16.56 -2.76 13.17
C HIS A 157 15.96 -3.25 11.84
N CYS A 158 14.70 -3.69 11.84
CA CYS A 158 13.99 -4.09 10.63
C CYS A 158 13.88 -2.94 9.62
N ARG A 159 13.63 -1.69 10.05
CA ARG A 159 13.60 -0.50 9.18
C ARG A 159 14.96 -0.21 8.54
N SER A 160 16.04 -0.45 9.28
CA SER A 160 17.41 -0.28 8.76
C SER A 160 17.86 -1.40 7.83
N CYS A 161 17.12 -2.51 7.77
CA CYS A 161 17.48 -3.69 7.00
C CYS A 161 16.82 -3.66 5.61
N GLY A 162 17.60 -3.88 4.55
CA GLY A 162 17.13 -3.98 3.16
C GLY A 162 16.30 -5.23 2.83
N GLY A 163 15.56 -5.81 3.79
CA GLY A 163 14.53 -6.82 3.51
C GLY A 163 14.86 -8.28 3.83
N CYS A 164 15.58 -8.61 4.91
CA CYS A 164 15.75 -10.02 5.33
C CYS A 164 14.40 -10.74 5.58
N CYS A 165 13.41 -10.04 6.16
CA CYS A 165 12.05 -10.55 6.38
C CYS A 165 11.23 -10.73 5.09
N ARG A 166 11.68 -10.18 3.95
CA ARG A 166 10.95 -10.21 2.67
C ARG A 166 11.59 -11.11 1.61
N ARG A 167 12.85 -11.55 1.81
CA ARG A 167 13.59 -12.36 0.81
C ARG A 167 12.94 -13.70 0.49
N GLY A 168 12.17 -14.27 1.41
CA GLY A 168 11.50 -15.55 1.20
C GLY A 168 10.21 -15.50 0.35
N ILE A 169 9.66 -14.32 0.04
CA ILE A 169 8.34 -14.18 -0.58
C ILE A 169 8.42 -13.62 -2.02
N TYR A 170 9.51 -12.91 -2.36
CA TYR A 170 9.70 -12.33 -3.70
C TYR A 170 9.98 -13.36 -4.81
N GLU A 171 10.36 -14.60 -4.47
CA GLU A 171 10.62 -15.66 -5.47
C GLU A 171 9.34 -16.39 -5.93
N GLU A 172 8.27 -16.42 -5.13
CA GLU A 172 7.02 -17.13 -5.48
C GLU A 172 5.93 -16.21 -6.06
N ALA A 173 5.95 -14.91 -5.77
CA ALA A 173 4.88 -13.99 -6.16
C ALA A 173 4.88 -13.57 -7.65
N THR A 174 5.87 -13.99 -8.44
CA THR A 174 5.96 -13.68 -9.89
C THR A 174 5.05 -14.53 -10.78
N GLU A 175 4.32 -15.52 -10.24
CA GLU A 175 3.48 -16.42 -11.03
C GLU A 175 1.98 -16.07 -11.11
N TYR A 176 1.53 -14.97 -10.49
CA TYR A 176 0.14 -14.54 -10.67
C TYR A 176 -0.02 -13.81 -12.00
N GLU A 177 -0.25 -14.58 -13.07
CA GLU A 177 -0.86 -14.09 -14.30
C GLU A 177 -2.22 -13.48 -13.94
N ILE A 178 -2.34 -12.17 -14.14
CA ILE A 178 -3.63 -11.49 -14.13
C ILE A 178 -4.41 -12.09 -15.30
N VAL A 179 -5.31 -13.02 -15.00
CA VAL A 179 -6.27 -13.53 -15.98
C VAL A 179 -7.18 -12.37 -16.33
N GLU A 180 -6.89 -11.70 -17.44
CA GLU A 180 -7.80 -10.76 -18.09
C GLU A 180 -9.03 -11.53 -18.56
N ASN A 181 -10.01 -11.71 -17.68
CA ASN A 181 -11.37 -12.01 -18.13
C ASN A 181 -12.04 -10.70 -18.55
N LEU A 182 -11.79 -10.35 -19.81
CA LEU A 182 -12.65 -9.54 -20.66
C LEU A 182 -14.00 -10.28 -20.85
N ALA A 183 -15.05 -9.77 -20.23
CA ALA A 183 -16.47 -9.84 -20.64
C ALA A 183 -17.25 -9.08 -19.56
N GLU A 184 -18.05 -8.04 -19.82
CA GLU A 184 -18.92 -7.74 -20.98
C GLU A 184 -18.92 -6.24 -21.31
#